data_AF-A0A8H6LYD2-F1
#
_entry.id   AF-A0A8H6LYD2-F1
#
_cell.length_a   1.000
_cell.length_b   1.000
_cell.length_c   1.000
_cell.angle_alpha   90.00
_cell.angle_beta   90.00
_cell.angle_gamma   90.00
#
_symmetry.space_group_name_H-M   'P 1'
#
loop_
_entity.id
_entity.type
_entity.pdbx_description
1 polymer ?
#
loop_
_entity_poly.entity_id
_entity_poly.type
_entity_poly.pdbx_seq_one_letter_code
_entity_poly.pdbx_strand_id
1 'polypeptide(L)'
;SDSQYTIEAPTRHSQTWLSKGLVGVKNPDIVGALLGEILATNTTVRLRKVKGHSGDAGNDAADALANAGANKATPDKIDLTMADAIKALGAKTNTLTQAQAYRLIMRHKATGERPRTERMISRTRAAVEASTGVDPPPDAIWKSLRLRKKGTISQKFSVFVWKSLHEGHKIGIFWKHINQERLICQPCDAPMEGLNHIL
;
A
#
# COMPACT_ATOMS: atom_id res chain seq x y z
N SER A 1 14.29 24.65 10.61
CA SER A 1 13.76 23.29 10.83
C SER A 1 14.88 22.39 11.32
N ASP A 2 14.63 21.63 12.36
CA ASP A 2 15.49 20.58 12.88
C ASP A 2 15.24 19.21 12.20
N SER A 3 14.18 19.09 11.40
CA SER A 3 13.82 17.86 10.68
C SER A 3 14.63 17.70 9.40
N GLN A 4 15.43 16.64 9.34
CA GLN A 4 16.28 16.35 8.17
C GLN A 4 15.42 16.14 6.92
N TYR A 5 14.34 15.36 7.07
CA TYR A 5 13.46 15.01 5.97
C TYR A 5 12.80 16.25 5.33
N THR A 6 12.35 17.19 6.15
CA THR A 6 11.71 18.44 5.66
C THR A 6 12.67 19.36 4.92
N ILE A 7 13.96 19.31 5.24
CA ILE A 7 15.00 20.09 4.55
C ILE A 7 15.41 19.38 3.25
N GLU A 8 15.69 18.08 3.30
CA GLU A 8 16.21 17.34 2.15
C GLU A 8 15.17 17.14 1.04
N ALA A 9 13.89 17.02 1.38
CA ALA A 9 12.81 16.90 0.40
C ALA A 9 12.85 18.04 -0.65
N PRO A 10 12.76 19.33 -0.27
CA PRO A 10 12.87 20.44 -1.21
C PRO A 10 14.29 20.69 -1.74
N THR A 11 15.34 20.49 -0.93
CA THR A 11 16.71 20.93 -1.30
C THR A 11 17.54 19.89 -2.04
N ARG A 12 17.30 18.59 -1.82
CA ARG A 12 18.10 17.49 -2.40
C ARG A 12 17.30 16.59 -3.31
N HIS A 13 16.01 16.42 -3.06
CA HIS A 13 15.23 15.36 -3.70
C HIS A 13 14.16 15.86 -4.66
N SER A 14 13.69 17.11 -4.52
CA SER A 14 12.55 17.70 -5.24
C SER A 14 12.57 17.40 -6.73
N GLN A 15 13.67 17.74 -7.42
CA GLN A 15 13.79 17.52 -8.86
C GLN A 15 13.62 16.05 -9.26
N THR A 16 14.23 15.13 -8.52
CA THR A 16 14.14 13.67 -8.79
C THR A 16 12.77 13.11 -8.43
N TRP A 17 12.19 13.56 -7.32
CA TRP A 17 10.88 13.07 -6.87
C TRP A 17 9.76 13.56 -7.79
N LEU A 18 9.78 14.84 -8.17
CA LEU A 18 8.82 15.42 -9.11
C LEU A 18 8.94 14.78 -10.49
N SER A 19 10.16 14.59 -11.01
CA SER A 19 10.32 13.94 -12.32
C SER A 19 9.80 12.51 -12.35
N LYS A 20 9.81 11.81 -11.21
CA LYS A 20 9.29 10.44 -11.07
C LYS A 20 7.85 10.37 -10.54
N GLY A 21 7.12 11.49 -10.52
CA GLY A 21 5.72 11.53 -10.06
C GLY A 21 5.53 11.06 -8.62
N LEU A 22 6.50 11.33 -7.75
CA LEU A 22 6.51 10.94 -6.33
C LEU A 22 6.42 9.41 -6.08
N VAL A 23 6.76 8.58 -7.08
CA VAL A 23 6.71 7.12 -6.92
C VAL A 23 7.68 6.64 -5.82
N GLY A 24 7.14 5.91 -4.83
CA GLY A 24 7.93 5.38 -3.72
C GLY A 24 8.37 6.42 -2.68
N VAL A 25 7.91 7.67 -2.80
CA VAL A 25 8.12 8.71 -1.78
C VAL A 25 7.18 8.42 -0.60
N LYS A 26 7.69 8.52 0.63
CA LYS A 26 6.85 8.43 1.85
C LYS A 26 6.03 9.70 1.99
N ASN A 27 4.80 9.60 2.47
CA ASN A 27 3.88 10.73 2.65
C ASN A 27 3.77 11.61 1.38
N PRO A 28 3.49 11.02 0.20
CA PRO A 28 3.59 11.73 -1.07
C PRO A 28 2.63 12.92 -1.17
N ASP A 29 1.51 12.89 -0.42
CA ASP A 29 0.54 13.98 -0.42
C ASP A 29 1.09 15.20 0.35
N ILE A 30 1.64 15.00 1.56
CA ILE A 30 2.25 16.08 2.35
C ILE A 30 3.48 16.65 1.63
N VAL A 31 4.33 15.78 1.09
CA VAL A 31 5.51 16.22 0.32
C VAL A 31 5.08 16.95 -0.95
N GLY A 32 4.05 16.45 -1.64
CA GLY A 32 3.49 17.09 -2.83
C GLY A 32 2.97 18.49 -2.51
N ALA A 33 2.22 18.66 -1.42
CA ALA A 33 1.73 19.95 -0.97
C ALA A 33 2.90 20.91 -0.67
N LEU A 34 3.87 20.49 0.14
CA LEU A 34 5.05 21.30 0.47
C LEU A 34 5.83 21.74 -0.78
N LEU A 35 6.12 20.82 -1.70
CA LEU A 35 6.84 21.15 -2.93
C LEU A 35 6.01 22.05 -3.85
N GLY A 36 4.70 21.83 -3.93
CA GLY A 36 3.79 22.66 -4.71
C GLY A 36 3.73 24.09 -4.19
N GLU A 37 3.62 24.28 -2.86
CA GLU A 37 3.70 25.60 -2.24
C GLU A 37 5.03 26.30 -2.55
N ILE A 38 6.17 25.62 -2.39
CA ILE A 38 7.49 26.19 -2.69
C ILE A 38 7.63 26.55 -4.18
N LEU A 39 7.07 25.75 -5.08
CA LEU A 39 7.12 26.02 -6.52
C LEU A 39 6.15 27.12 -6.97
N ALA A 40 5.06 27.34 -6.23
CA ALA A 40 4.07 28.36 -6.52
C ALA A 40 4.51 29.77 -6.05
N THR A 41 5.48 29.87 -5.14
CA THR A 41 5.96 31.19 -4.68
C THR A 41 6.76 31.92 -5.78
N ASN A 42 6.58 33.23 -5.87
CA ASN A 42 7.38 34.12 -6.72
C ASN A 42 8.67 34.61 -6.02
N THR A 43 9.09 33.96 -4.94
CA THR A 43 10.20 34.42 -4.10
C THR A 43 11.24 33.32 -3.89
N THR A 44 12.47 33.70 -3.57
CA THR A 44 13.51 32.73 -3.21
C THR A 44 13.29 32.25 -1.77
N VAL A 45 12.88 30.99 -1.62
CA VAL A 45 12.79 30.32 -0.31
C VAL A 45 14.16 29.78 0.10
N ARG A 46 14.69 30.24 1.24
CA ARG A 46 15.92 29.71 1.83
C ARG A 46 15.60 28.85 3.04
N LEU A 47 15.97 27.58 2.99
CA LEU A 47 15.74 26.64 4.07
C LEU A 47 17.01 26.45 4.89
N ARG A 48 16.92 26.69 6.21
CA ARG A 48 18.02 26.49 7.16
C ARG A 48 17.75 25.28 8.04
N LYS A 49 18.69 24.34 8.01
CA LYS A 49 18.76 23.25 8.99
C LYS A 49 19.32 23.79 10.29
N VAL A 50 18.62 23.54 11.39
CA VAL A 50 19.12 23.81 12.75
C VAL A 50 19.29 22.50 13.50
N LYS A 51 20.07 22.50 14.59
CA LYS A 51 20.22 21.33 15.45
C LYS A 51 19.05 21.32 16.44
N GLY A 52 18.41 20.17 16.63
CA GLY A 52 17.36 20.02 17.65
C GLY A 52 17.94 20.24 19.05
N HIS A 53 17.13 20.86 19.93
CA HIS A 53 17.50 21.16 21.33
C HIS A 53 18.80 21.98 21.46
N SER A 54 19.08 22.89 20.51
CA SER A 54 20.28 23.73 20.54
C SER A 54 20.09 25.07 21.26
N GLY A 55 18.93 25.30 21.89
CA GLY A 55 18.59 26.59 22.48
C GLY A 55 18.23 27.67 21.45
N ASP A 56 17.82 27.27 20.24
CA ASP A 56 17.31 28.23 19.25
C ASP A 56 15.87 28.57 19.63
N ALA A 57 15.65 29.79 20.12
CA ALA A 57 14.36 30.20 20.67
C ALA A 57 13.18 30.01 19.69
N GLY A 58 13.42 30.19 18.38
CA GLY A 58 12.39 30.00 17.37
C GLY A 58 12.06 28.53 17.13
N ASN A 59 13.08 27.67 17.07
CA ASN A 59 12.89 26.23 16.97
C ASN A 59 12.24 25.65 18.22
N ASP A 60 12.71 26.04 19.40
CA ASP A 60 12.20 25.54 20.68
C ASP A 60 10.72 25.94 20.89
N ALA A 61 10.34 27.16 20.47
CA ALA A 61 8.95 27.58 20.47
C ALA A 61 8.10 26.77 19.46
N ALA A 62 8.65 26.47 18.27
CA ALA A 62 7.96 25.63 17.29
C ALA A 62 7.76 24.20 17.80
N ASP A 63 8.74 23.63 18.51
CA ASP A 63 8.63 22.30 19.13
C ASP A 63 7.54 22.28 20.22
N ALA A 64 7.48 23.34 21.05
CA ALA A 64 6.43 23.49 22.05
C ALA A 64 5.03 23.57 21.40
N LEU A 65 4.88 24.34 20.33
CA LEU A 65 3.63 24.44 19.57
C LEU A 65 3.26 23.13 18.87
N ALA A 66 4.23 22.40 18.31
CA ALA A 66 4.02 21.09 17.71
C ALA A 66 3.52 20.08 18.75
N ASN A 67 4.10 20.06 19.96
CA ASN A 67 3.65 19.22 21.07
C ASN A 67 2.23 19.60 21.53
N ALA A 68 1.92 20.89 21.64
CA ALA A 68 0.57 21.35 21.96
C ALA A 68 -0.44 20.91 20.89
N GLY A 69 -0.07 21.02 19.61
CA GLY A 69 -0.87 20.54 18.48
C GLY A 69 -1.11 19.03 18.50
N ALA A 70 -0.08 18.24 18.81
CA ALA A 70 -0.18 16.78 18.89
C ALA A 70 -1.14 16.31 20.01
N ASN A 71 -1.30 17.11 21.07
CA ASN A 71 -2.17 16.82 22.20
C ASN A 71 -3.62 17.35 22.03
N LYS A 72 -3.95 17.98 20.90
CA LYS A 72 -5.32 18.44 20.64
C LYS A 72 -6.28 17.25 20.51
N ALA A 73 -7.45 17.36 21.13
CA ALA A 73 -8.51 16.36 20.98
C ALA A 73 -9.02 16.23 19.53
N THR A 74 -8.96 17.32 18.77
CA THR A 74 -9.32 17.34 17.35
C THR A 74 -8.11 17.80 16.54
N PRO A 75 -7.60 16.98 15.61
CA PRO A 75 -6.48 17.36 14.74
C PRO A 75 -6.83 18.54 13.83
N ASP A 76 -5.85 19.41 13.59
CA ASP A 76 -6.00 20.48 12.60
C ASP A 76 -6.09 19.90 11.18
N LYS A 77 -6.93 20.50 10.32
CA LYS A 77 -6.96 20.17 8.90
C LYS A 77 -5.78 20.83 8.19
N ILE A 78 -4.96 20.00 7.55
CA ILE A 78 -3.86 20.46 6.69
C ILE A 78 -4.40 20.62 5.27
N ASP A 79 -4.13 21.76 4.65
CA ASP A 79 -4.40 21.96 3.22
C ASP A 79 -3.41 21.15 2.37
N LEU A 80 -3.93 20.26 1.54
CA LEU A 80 -3.14 19.41 0.64
C LEU A 80 -3.50 19.66 -0.83
N THR A 81 -4.20 20.74 -1.16
CA THR A 81 -4.64 21.06 -2.54
C THR A 81 -3.49 21.10 -3.53
N MET A 82 -2.36 21.70 -3.17
CA MET A 82 -1.15 21.72 -3.99
C MET A 82 -0.58 20.33 -4.30
N ALA A 83 -0.86 19.33 -3.46
CA ALA A 83 -0.45 17.95 -3.74
C ALA A 83 -1.13 17.41 -4.99
N ASP A 84 -2.38 17.77 -5.23
CA ASP A 84 -3.13 17.31 -6.38
C ASP A 84 -2.65 18.00 -7.66
N ALA A 85 -2.30 19.29 -7.59
CA ALA A 85 -1.62 19.99 -8.68
C ALA A 85 -0.28 19.31 -9.04
N ILE A 86 0.53 18.95 -8.04
CA ILE A 86 1.79 18.21 -8.27
C ILE A 86 1.55 16.82 -8.86
N LYS A 87 0.53 16.09 -8.40
CA LYS A 87 0.18 14.77 -8.98
C LYS A 87 -0.29 14.90 -10.43
N ALA A 88 -1.02 15.97 -10.77
CA ALA A 88 -1.51 16.22 -12.12
C ALA A 88 -0.38 16.44 -13.14
N LEU A 89 0.79 16.94 -12.70
CA LEU A 89 1.98 17.02 -13.56
C LEU A 89 2.48 15.64 -14.02
N GLY A 90 2.18 14.59 -13.25
CA GLY A 90 2.59 13.23 -13.54
C GLY A 90 4.10 13.00 -13.45
N ALA A 91 4.56 11.92 -14.08
CA ALA A 91 5.97 11.56 -14.13
C ALA A 91 6.51 11.71 -15.55
N LYS A 92 7.76 12.17 -15.67
CA LYS A 92 8.48 12.21 -16.95
C LYS A 92 8.79 10.79 -17.40
N THR A 93 8.18 10.36 -18.49
CA THR A 93 8.26 8.98 -19.01
C THR A 93 9.70 8.52 -19.25
N ASN A 94 10.57 9.41 -19.74
CA ASN A 94 11.99 9.11 -19.98
C ASN A 94 12.84 8.94 -18.69
N THR A 95 12.30 9.26 -17.51
CA THR A 95 13.00 9.11 -16.22
C THR A 95 12.57 7.89 -15.41
N LEU A 96 11.50 7.21 -15.85
CA LEU A 96 10.92 6.07 -15.15
C LEU A 96 11.55 4.77 -15.61
N THR A 97 11.80 3.87 -14.66
CA THR A 97 11.96 2.45 -14.96
C THR A 97 10.60 1.79 -15.17
N GLN A 98 10.57 0.65 -15.87
CA GLN A 98 9.35 -0.16 -16.01
C GLN A 98 8.72 -0.48 -14.64
N ALA A 99 9.55 -0.82 -13.63
CA ALA A 99 9.06 -1.11 -12.29
C ALA A 99 8.40 0.12 -11.61
N GLN A 100 8.89 1.32 -11.87
CA GLN A 100 8.30 2.56 -11.35
C GLN A 100 7.00 2.91 -12.08
N ALA A 101 6.99 2.84 -13.41
CA ALA A 101 5.79 3.03 -14.21
C ALA A 101 4.69 2.06 -13.78
N TYR A 102 5.03 0.78 -13.58
CA TYR A 102 4.09 -0.22 -13.07
C TYR A 102 3.52 0.15 -11.71
N ARG A 103 4.35 0.61 -10.75
CA ARG A 103 3.86 1.06 -9.44
C ARG A 103 2.92 2.26 -9.53
N LEU A 104 3.21 3.22 -10.41
CA LEU A 104 2.33 4.38 -10.63
C LEU A 104 0.98 3.93 -11.20
N ILE A 105 0.99 3.09 -12.24
CA ILE A 105 -0.24 2.52 -12.82
C ILE A 105 -1.04 1.78 -11.74
N MET A 106 -0.37 0.95 -10.93
CA MET A 106 -1.03 0.20 -9.86
C MET A 106 -1.58 1.10 -8.74
N ARG A 107 -1.04 2.30 -8.52
CA ARG A 107 -1.59 3.29 -7.57
C ARG A 107 -2.90 3.89 -8.07
N HIS A 108 -3.02 4.12 -9.37
CA HIS A 108 -4.23 4.67 -9.99
C HIS A 108 -5.27 3.61 -10.32
N LYS A 109 -4.85 2.36 -10.49
CA LYS A 109 -5.75 1.25 -10.76
C LYS A 109 -6.56 0.95 -9.51
N ALA A 110 -7.84 1.32 -9.52
CA ALA A 110 -8.79 0.84 -8.53
C ALA A 110 -8.69 -0.69 -8.46
N THR A 111 -8.44 -1.22 -7.26
CA THR A 111 -8.61 -2.65 -7.03
C THR A 111 -10.11 -2.91 -7.10
N GLY A 112 -10.59 -3.35 -8.27
CA GLY A 112 -11.97 -3.78 -8.43
C GLY A 112 -12.33 -4.86 -7.42
N GLU A 113 -13.63 -5.02 -7.18
CA GLU A 113 -14.16 -6.03 -6.27
C GLU A 113 -13.59 -7.42 -6.61
N ARG A 114 -13.27 -8.19 -5.57
CA ARG A 114 -12.73 -9.54 -5.73
C ARG A 114 -13.66 -10.52 -5.02
N PRO A 115 -14.90 -10.71 -5.51
CA PRO A 115 -15.92 -11.48 -4.80
C PRO A 115 -15.49 -12.92 -4.52
N ARG A 116 -14.70 -13.54 -5.42
CA ARG A 116 -14.12 -14.88 -5.21
C ARG A 116 -13.12 -14.90 -4.05
N THR A 117 -12.23 -13.90 -4.01
CA THR A 117 -11.22 -13.78 -2.95
C THR A 117 -11.87 -13.46 -1.60
N GLU A 118 -12.84 -12.55 -1.59
CA GLU A 118 -13.59 -12.19 -0.37
C GLU A 118 -14.34 -13.38 0.20
N ARG A 119 -15.02 -14.16 -0.65
CA ARG A 119 -15.68 -15.40 -0.24
C ARG A 119 -14.69 -16.40 0.37
N MET A 120 -13.55 -16.63 -0.28
CA MET A 120 -12.54 -17.57 0.24
C MET A 120 -11.94 -17.09 1.56
N ILE A 121 -11.62 -15.80 1.67
CA ILE A 121 -11.15 -15.20 2.93
C ILE A 121 -12.19 -15.39 4.05
N SER A 122 -13.47 -15.14 3.76
CA SER A 122 -14.55 -15.32 4.74
C SER A 122 -14.67 -16.79 5.19
N ARG A 123 -14.59 -17.74 4.26
CA ARG A 123 -14.57 -19.18 4.58
C ARG A 123 -13.35 -19.56 5.43
N THR A 124 -12.17 -19.04 5.10
CA THR A 124 -10.94 -19.29 5.87
C THR A 124 -11.05 -18.71 7.28
N ARG A 125 -11.59 -17.50 7.45
CA ARG A 125 -11.82 -16.90 8.78
C ARG A 125 -12.73 -17.77 9.63
N ALA A 126 -13.88 -18.16 9.09
CA ALA A 126 -14.82 -19.03 9.79
C ALA A 126 -14.19 -20.38 10.20
N ALA A 127 -13.34 -20.97 9.34
CA ALA A 127 -12.63 -22.20 9.66
C ALA A 127 -11.56 -22.01 10.75
N VAL A 128 -10.85 -20.86 10.75
CA VAL A 128 -9.89 -20.54 11.82
C VAL A 128 -10.61 -20.28 13.14
N GLU A 129 -11.72 -19.56 13.13
CA GLU A 129 -12.53 -19.32 14.33
C GLU A 129 -13.09 -20.63 14.89
N ALA A 130 -13.64 -21.49 14.04
CA ALA A 130 -14.15 -22.79 14.48
C ALA A 130 -13.07 -23.70 15.09
N SER A 131 -11.81 -23.56 14.68
CA SER A 131 -10.70 -24.39 15.16
C SER A 131 -9.92 -23.78 16.34
N THR A 132 -9.94 -22.46 16.50
CA THR A 132 -9.09 -21.75 17.48
C THR A 132 -9.89 -20.88 18.45
N GLY A 133 -11.17 -20.64 18.20
CA GLY A 133 -12.01 -19.69 18.93
C GLY A 133 -11.70 -18.22 18.63
N VAL A 134 -10.82 -17.94 17.66
CA VAL A 134 -10.39 -16.57 17.30
C VAL A 134 -10.77 -16.28 15.87
N ASP A 135 -11.55 -15.22 15.64
CA ASP A 135 -11.81 -14.67 14.30
C ASP A 135 -10.67 -13.72 13.88
N PRO A 136 -9.81 -14.11 12.92
CA PRO A 136 -8.70 -13.27 12.53
C PRO A 136 -9.16 -12.18 11.56
N PRO A 137 -8.57 -10.97 11.63
CA PRO A 137 -8.83 -9.96 10.62
C PRO A 137 -8.29 -10.43 9.24
N PRO A 138 -8.92 -10.03 8.11
CA PRO A 138 -8.53 -10.48 6.77
C PRO A 138 -7.03 -10.32 6.44
N ASP A 139 -6.40 -9.26 6.93
CA ASP A 139 -4.98 -8.97 6.69
C ASP A 139 -4.05 -9.94 7.45
N ALA A 140 -4.47 -10.51 8.58
CA ALA A 140 -3.73 -11.53 9.30
C ALA A 140 -3.56 -12.81 8.49
N ILE A 141 -4.59 -13.21 7.72
CA ILE A 141 -4.51 -14.35 6.79
C ILE A 141 -3.42 -14.08 5.74
N TRP A 142 -3.39 -12.89 5.14
CA TRP A 142 -2.36 -12.57 4.14
C TRP A 142 -0.96 -12.46 4.75
N LYS A 143 -0.84 -11.93 5.97
CA LYS A 143 0.43 -11.86 6.70
C LYS A 143 0.96 -13.25 7.03
N SER A 144 0.10 -14.20 7.40
CA SER A 144 0.52 -15.57 7.74
C SER A 144 1.24 -16.24 6.56
N LEU A 145 0.78 -16.03 5.32
CA LEU A 145 1.43 -16.55 4.10
C LEU A 145 2.83 -15.97 3.86
N ARG A 146 3.15 -14.82 4.45
CA ARG A 146 4.45 -14.14 4.35
C ARG A 146 5.43 -14.52 5.46
N LEU A 147 5.01 -15.34 6.43
CA LEU A 147 5.86 -15.83 7.52
C LEU A 147 6.96 -16.81 7.06
N ARG A 148 7.10 -17.06 5.75
CA ARG A 148 8.24 -17.77 5.15
C ARG A 148 9.60 -17.32 5.69
N LYS A 149 9.78 -16.01 5.96
CA LYS A 149 11.04 -15.47 6.51
C LYS A 149 11.40 -15.99 7.91
N LYS A 150 10.44 -16.53 8.66
CA LYS A 150 10.63 -17.09 10.00
C LYS A 150 10.73 -18.63 10.00
N GLY A 151 10.85 -19.27 8.83
CA GLY A 151 11.00 -20.72 8.70
C GLY A 151 9.73 -21.54 8.93
N THR A 152 8.60 -20.91 9.26
CA THR A 152 7.36 -21.60 9.66
C THR A 152 6.62 -22.28 8.49
N ILE A 153 6.76 -21.77 7.26
CA ILE A 153 6.07 -22.30 6.08
C ILE A 153 6.97 -22.28 4.83
N SER A 154 6.85 -23.32 3.99
CA SER A 154 7.59 -23.41 2.73
C SER A 154 7.03 -22.46 1.66
N GLN A 155 7.86 -22.05 0.70
CA GLN A 155 7.40 -21.25 -0.43
C GLN A 155 6.32 -21.95 -1.26
N LYS A 156 6.45 -23.27 -1.45
CA LYS A 156 5.48 -24.08 -2.20
C LYS A 156 4.11 -24.05 -1.53
N PHE A 157 4.08 -24.18 -0.20
CA PHE A 157 2.86 -24.08 0.59
C PHE A 157 2.25 -22.67 0.51
N SER A 158 3.03 -21.60 0.73
CA SER A 158 2.54 -20.23 0.60
C SER A 158 1.90 -19.95 -0.76
N VAL A 159 2.52 -20.44 -1.85
CA VAL A 159 1.99 -20.28 -3.21
C VAL A 159 0.70 -21.08 -3.39
N PHE A 160 0.64 -22.31 -2.88
CA PHE A 160 -0.56 -23.12 -2.94
C PHE A 160 -1.74 -22.45 -2.21
N VAL A 161 -1.52 -21.99 -0.97
CA VAL A 161 -2.58 -21.32 -0.19
C VAL A 161 -2.96 -19.98 -0.82
N TRP A 162 -1.99 -19.20 -1.31
CA TRP A 162 -2.28 -17.96 -2.03
C TRP A 162 -3.19 -18.19 -3.25
N LYS A 163 -2.90 -19.22 -4.07
CA LYS A 163 -3.78 -19.61 -5.19
C LYS A 163 -5.14 -20.06 -4.71
N SER A 164 -5.21 -20.80 -3.61
CA SER A 164 -6.45 -21.29 -3.01
C SER A 164 -7.35 -20.14 -2.56
N LEU A 165 -6.80 -19.13 -1.87
CA LEU A 165 -7.53 -17.92 -1.45
C LEU A 165 -8.02 -17.09 -2.64
N HIS A 166 -7.37 -17.20 -3.79
CA HIS A 166 -7.78 -16.51 -5.02
C HIS A 166 -8.64 -17.37 -5.96
N GLU A 167 -8.96 -18.63 -5.61
CA GLU A 167 -9.55 -19.62 -6.53
C GLU A 167 -8.77 -19.72 -7.87
N GLY A 168 -7.44 -19.60 -7.80
CA GLY A 168 -6.55 -19.53 -8.96
C GLY A 168 -6.05 -20.90 -9.45
N HIS A 169 -6.53 -22.00 -8.87
CA HIS A 169 -6.19 -23.35 -9.34
C HIS A 169 -7.02 -23.71 -10.58
N LYS A 170 -6.45 -24.55 -11.45
CA LYS A 170 -7.12 -25.02 -12.67
C LYS A 170 -8.06 -26.19 -12.34
N ILE A 171 -9.14 -25.90 -11.62
CA ILE A 171 -10.18 -26.86 -11.19
C ILE A 171 -11.57 -26.28 -11.43
N GLY A 172 -12.57 -27.15 -11.62
CA GLY A 172 -13.97 -26.78 -11.72
C GLY A 172 -14.24 -25.61 -12.68
N ILE A 173 -14.68 -24.48 -12.11
CA ILE A 173 -15.11 -23.29 -12.86
C ILE A 173 -14.08 -22.77 -13.89
N PHE A 174 -12.79 -23.02 -13.66
CA PHE A 174 -11.73 -22.69 -14.63
C PHE A 174 -11.98 -23.37 -15.98
N TRP A 175 -12.47 -24.61 -15.97
CA TRP A 175 -12.67 -25.42 -17.16
C TRP A 175 -14.01 -25.20 -17.87
N LYS A 176 -14.94 -24.45 -17.28
CA LYS A 176 -16.32 -24.25 -17.79
C LYS A 176 -16.39 -23.88 -19.28
N HIS A 177 -15.44 -23.07 -19.76
CA HIS A 177 -15.40 -22.59 -21.14
C HIS A 177 -14.28 -23.21 -21.99
N ILE A 178 -13.56 -24.22 -21.45
CA ILE A 178 -12.40 -24.84 -22.10
C ILE A 178 -12.64 -26.35 -22.28
N ASN A 179 -12.98 -27.05 -21.20
CA ASN A 179 -13.25 -28.48 -21.20
C ASN A 179 -14.27 -28.81 -20.10
N GLN A 180 -15.55 -28.96 -20.47
CA GLN A 180 -16.63 -29.15 -19.49
C GLN A 180 -16.56 -30.49 -18.75
N GLU A 181 -15.90 -31.51 -19.27
CA GLU A 181 -15.72 -32.79 -18.56
C GLU A 181 -14.88 -32.62 -17.28
N ARG A 182 -14.00 -31.61 -17.26
CA ARG A 182 -13.17 -31.25 -16.10
C ARG A 182 -13.82 -30.22 -15.18
N LEU A 183 -15.07 -29.83 -15.45
CA LEU A 183 -15.85 -28.98 -14.55
C LEU A 183 -16.36 -29.79 -13.35
N ILE A 184 -16.81 -31.02 -13.61
CA ILE A 184 -17.50 -31.89 -12.65
C ILE A 184 -16.47 -32.76 -11.93
N CYS A 185 -16.70 -33.03 -10.65
CA CYS A 185 -15.94 -34.02 -9.90
C CYS A 185 -16.47 -35.42 -10.24
N GLN A 186 -15.79 -36.17 -11.11
CA GLN A 186 -16.19 -37.54 -11.47
C GLN A 186 -16.29 -38.50 -10.26
N PRO A 187 -15.36 -38.47 -9.27
CA PRO A 187 -15.41 -39.41 -8.15
C PRO A 187 -16.60 -39.19 -7.20
N CYS A 188 -17.08 -37.95 -7.10
CA CYS A 188 -18.10 -37.56 -6.13
C CYS A 188 -19.41 -37.10 -6.77
N ASP A 189 -19.50 -37.16 -8.11
CA ASP A 189 -20.58 -36.67 -8.95
C ASP A 189 -21.02 -35.22 -8.65
N ALA A 190 -20.13 -34.43 -8.04
CA ALA A 190 -20.44 -33.05 -7.69
C ALA A 190 -20.42 -32.18 -8.96
N PRO A 191 -21.43 -31.31 -9.16
CA PRO A 191 -21.60 -30.55 -10.39
C PRO A 191 -20.45 -29.56 -10.67
N MET A 192 -19.60 -29.31 -9.68
CA MET A 192 -18.40 -28.50 -9.82
C MET A 192 -17.30 -29.00 -8.88
N GLU A 193 -16.16 -29.38 -9.44
CA GLU A 193 -14.92 -29.63 -8.69
C GLU A 193 -14.41 -28.32 -8.07
N GLY A 194 -13.77 -28.41 -6.91
CA GLY A 194 -13.45 -27.27 -6.07
C GLY A 194 -12.40 -27.63 -5.05
N LEU A 195 -11.91 -26.66 -4.30
CA LEU A 195 -10.76 -26.87 -3.41
C LEU A 195 -10.99 -27.98 -2.38
N ASN A 196 -12.22 -28.14 -1.89
CA ASN A 196 -12.61 -29.21 -0.96
C ASN A 196 -12.45 -30.63 -1.54
N HIS A 197 -12.31 -30.78 -2.85
CA HIS A 197 -12.13 -32.08 -3.51
C HIS A 197 -10.66 -32.47 -3.70
N ILE A 198 -9.72 -31.54 -3.46
CA ILE A 198 -8.27 -31.74 -3.65
C ILE A 198 -7.46 -31.52 -2.37
N LEU A 199 -8.15 -31.27 -1.25
CA LEU A 199 -7.60 -31.16 0.10
C LEU A 199 -8.02 -32.39 0.89
#